data_AF-A0A7V1PS58-F1
#
_entry.id   AF-A0A7V1PS58-F1
#
_cell.length_a   1.000
_cell.length_b   1.000
_cell.length_c   1.000
_cell.angle_alpha   90.00
_cell.angle_beta   90.00
_cell.angle_gamma   90.00
#
_symmetry.space_group_name_H-M   'P 1'
#
loop_
_entity.id
_entity.type
_entity.pdbx_description
1 polymer ?
#
loop_
_entity_poly.entity_id
_entity_poly.type
_entity_poly.pdbx_seq_one_letter_code
_entity_poly.pdbx_strand_id
1 'polypeptide(L)'
;MKSLYPPFTGFPKELFKFLSDLEKNNNTTWFNKHKDKYQDYLVTPCRSFVSDIGSFFNLLNPSIRTEPKFNKTLMRINKDMRFTKGDPYRNYFLIHFGKFKMDSEFFVYLNKNIVEYGLFINATKGDDLYFAENITSYENDIKEVITKYKINKQFALSEIKKESEKLTDVF
;
A
#
# COMPACT_ATOMS: atom_id res chain seq x y z
N MET A 1 12.67 17.25 14.57
CA MET A 1 12.13 17.93 13.37
C MET A 1 10.62 18.02 13.50
N LYS A 2 10.00 19.17 13.23
CA LYS A 2 8.54 19.24 13.11
C LYS A 2 8.12 18.48 11.85
N SER A 3 7.10 17.63 11.95
CA SER A 3 6.49 16.98 10.79
C SER A 3 6.01 18.04 9.79
N LEU A 4 6.26 17.85 8.50
CA LEU A 4 5.75 18.71 7.42
C LEU A 4 4.23 18.55 7.26
N TYR A 5 3.66 17.48 7.80
CA TYR A 5 2.26 17.10 7.69
C TYR A 5 1.57 17.16 9.05
N PRO A 6 0.26 17.45 9.09
CA PRO A 6 -0.49 17.35 10.34
C PRO A 6 -0.40 15.90 10.89
N PRO A 7 -0.51 15.71 12.21
CA PRO A 7 -0.57 14.38 12.81
C PRO A 7 -1.67 13.52 12.16
N PHE A 8 -1.41 12.23 11.99
CA PHE A 8 -2.38 11.29 11.46
C PHE A 8 -3.46 10.99 12.51
N THR A 9 -4.68 11.44 12.23
CA THR A 9 -5.86 11.18 13.08
C THR A 9 -6.78 10.10 12.50
N GLY A 10 -6.34 9.39 11.47
CA GLY A 10 -7.15 8.41 10.73
C GLY A 10 -7.42 8.81 9.28
N PHE A 11 -7.90 7.84 8.48
CA PHE A 11 -8.37 8.10 7.12
C PHE A 11 -9.79 8.69 7.17
N PRO A 12 -10.03 9.88 6.57
CA PRO A 12 -11.32 10.55 6.67
C PRO A 12 -12.39 9.84 5.82
N LYS A 13 -13.68 9.98 6.19
CA LYS A 13 -14.80 9.40 5.43
C LYS A 13 -14.86 9.94 3.99
N GLU A 14 -14.44 11.18 3.83
CA GLU A 14 -14.34 11.91 2.57
C GLU A 14 -13.38 11.24 1.59
N LEU A 15 -12.35 10.52 2.08
CA LEU A 15 -11.45 9.72 1.24
C LEU A 15 -12.24 8.64 0.49
N PHE A 16 -13.02 7.86 1.23
CA PHE A 16 -13.82 6.76 0.70
C PHE A 16 -14.91 7.26 -0.25
N LYS A 17 -15.54 8.39 0.11
CA LYS A 17 -16.49 9.09 -0.77
C LYS A 17 -15.81 9.53 -2.07
N PHE A 18 -14.62 10.14 -1.99
CA PHE A 18 -13.87 10.57 -3.17
C PHE A 18 -13.56 9.39 -4.09
N LEU A 19 -13.09 8.25 -3.55
CA LEU A 19 -12.81 7.05 -4.34
C LEU A 19 -14.10 6.46 -4.96
N SER A 20 -15.22 6.48 -4.24
CA SER A 20 -16.52 6.08 -4.80
C SER A 20 -17.00 7.00 -5.92
N ASP A 21 -16.81 8.31 -5.78
CA ASP A 21 -17.23 9.28 -6.79
C ASP A 21 -16.32 9.22 -8.02
N LEU A 22 -15.02 9.00 -7.81
CA LEU A 22 -14.02 8.80 -8.87
C LEU A 22 -14.36 7.58 -9.72
N GLU A 23 -14.72 6.46 -9.09
CA GLU A 23 -15.11 5.24 -9.81
C GLU A 23 -16.30 5.48 -10.76
N LYS A 24 -17.30 6.26 -10.34
CA LYS A 24 -18.47 6.59 -11.16
C LYS A 24 -18.18 7.61 -12.27
N ASN A 25 -17.15 8.43 -12.09
CA ASN A 25 -16.85 9.58 -12.94
C ASN A 25 -15.39 9.56 -13.43
N ASN A 26 -14.87 8.40 -13.78
CA ASN A 26 -13.44 8.19 -14.02
C ASN A 26 -12.97 8.80 -15.36
N ASN A 27 -12.82 10.11 -15.40
CA ASN A 27 -12.31 10.85 -16.54
C ASN A 27 -11.54 12.10 -16.10
N THR A 28 -10.66 12.58 -16.98
CA THR A 28 -9.76 13.71 -16.71
C THR A 28 -10.50 15.00 -16.36
N THR A 29 -11.62 15.27 -17.04
CA THR A 29 -12.43 16.48 -16.81
C THR A 29 -13.00 16.52 -15.40
N TRP A 30 -13.59 15.41 -14.95
CA TRP A 30 -14.11 15.30 -13.60
C TRP A 30 -12.98 15.37 -12.55
N PHE A 31 -11.89 14.64 -12.77
CA PHE A 31 -10.77 14.62 -11.83
C PHE A 31 -10.15 16.02 -11.64
N ASN A 32 -9.96 16.76 -12.73
CA ASN A 32 -9.41 18.12 -12.67
C ASN A 32 -10.30 19.06 -11.85
N LYS A 33 -11.63 18.94 -11.95
CA LYS A 33 -12.58 19.71 -11.14
C LYS A 33 -12.58 19.31 -9.66
N HIS A 34 -12.09 18.12 -9.32
CA HIS A 34 -12.08 17.56 -7.96
C HIS A 34 -10.65 17.39 -7.41
N LYS A 35 -9.66 18.04 -8.04
CA LYS A 35 -8.24 17.89 -7.71
C LYS A 35 -7.93 18.33 -6.28
N ASP A 36 -8.60 19.36 -5.78
CA ASP A 36 -8.40 19.84 -4.41
C ASP A 36 -8.89 18.79 -3.40
N LYS A 37 -10.07 18.22 -3.62
CA LYS A 37 -10.59 17.09 -2.82
C LYS A 37 -9.66 15.87 -2.86
N TYR A 38 -9.05 15.59 -4.00
CA TYR A 38 -8.03 14.55 -4.10
C TYR A 38 -6.81 14.86 -3.20
N GLN A 39 -6.34 16.10 -3.18
CA GLN A 39 -5.23 16.50 -2.32
C GLN A 39 -5.61 16.44 -0.83
N ASP A 40 -6.76 17.01 -0.47
CA ASP A 40 -7.17 17.19 0.92
C ASP A 40 -7.63 15.89 1.56
N TYR A 41 -8.39 15.07 0.83
CA TYR A 41 -9.04 13.88 1.41
C TYR A 41 -8.26 12.60 1.19
N LEU A 42 -7.39 12.53 0.17
CA LEU A 42 -6.61 11.32 -0.12
C LEU A 42 -5.11 11.56 0.10
N VAL A 43 -4.50 12.53 -0.58
CA VAL A 43 -3.03 12.68 -0.54
C VAL A 43 -2.53 13.11 0.85
N THR A 44 -3.11 14.15 1.44
CA THR A 44 -2.65 14.68 2.73
C THR A 44 -2.77 13.65 3.86
N PRO A 45 -3.93 12.96 4.05
CA PRO A 45 -4.04 11.90 5.06
C PRO A 45 -3.06 10.75 4.85
N CYS A 46 -2.82 10.32 3.61
CA CYS A 46 -1.81 9.28 3.33
C CYS A 46 -0.38 9.75 3.63
N ARG A 47 -0.05 11.04 3.40
CA ARG A 47 1.25 11.61 3.78
C ARG A 47 1.42 11.69 5.29
N SER A 48 0.38 12.11 6.02
CA SER A 48 0.36 12.10 7.48
C SER A 48 0.56 10.69 8.02
N PHE A 49 -0.15 9.70 7.48
CA PHE A 49 0.00 8.29 7.86
C PHE A 49 1.45 7.81 7.70
N VAL A 50 2.05 8.00 6.51
CA VAL A 50 3.43 7.61 6.24
C VAL A 50 4.42 8.34 7.15
N SER A 51 4.21 9.64 7.39
CA SER A 51 5.08 10.44 8.25
C SER A 51 5.12 9.91 9.67
N ASP A 52 3.97 9.54 10.22
CA ASP A 52 3.86 9.10 11.61
C ASP A 52 4.33 7.66 11.79
N ILE A 53 3.97 6.75 10.89
CA ILE A 53 4.37 5.33 10.96
C ILE A 53 5.81 5.08 10.49
N GLY A 54 6.40 6.00 9.74
CA GLY A 54 7.72 5.81 9.13
C GLY A 54 8.83 5.53 10.15
N SER A 55 8.78 6.17 11.32
CA SER A 55 9.76 5.92 12.39
C SER A 55 9.77 4.47 12.86
N PHE A 56 8.60 3.84 12.97
CA PHE A 56 8.47 2.42 13.33
C PHE A 56 9.14 1.51 12.30
N PHE A 57 8.89 1.72 11.01
CA PHE A 57 9.54 0.93 9.96
C PHE A 57 11.06 1.11 9.95
N ASN A 58 11.55 2.33 10.18
CA ASN A 58 12.99 2.60 10.23
C ASN A 58 13.67 1.97 11.47
N LEU A 59 12.93 1.78 12.57
CA LEU A 59 13.43 1.02 13.74
C LEU A 59 13.59 -0.47 13.41
N LEU A 60 12.69 -1.03 12.60
CA LEU A 60 12.79 -2.42 12.16
C LEU A 60 13.93 -2.61 11.14
N ASN A 61 14.01 -1.72 10.16
CA ASN A 61 15.09 -1.70 9.18
C ASN A 61 15.26 -0.27 8.62
N PRO A 62 16.40 0.40 8.90
CA PRO A 62 16.65 1.77 8.43
C PRO A 62 16.68 1.93 6.90
N SER A 63 16.79 0.84 6.16
CA SER A 63 16.80 0.86 4.69
C SER A 63 15.39 0.91 4.08
N ILE A 64 14.33 0.72 4.87
CA ILE A 64 12.95 0.81 4.38
C ILE A 64 12.64 2.26 4.02
N ARG A 65 12.09 2.48 2.83
CA ARG A 65 11.68 3.83 2.40
C ARG A 65 10.45 4.26 3.19
N THR A 66 10.56 5.44 3.81
CA THR A 66 9.49 6.03 4.64
C THR A 66 9.20 7.49 4.26
N GLU A 67 9.70 7.94 3.10
CA GLU A 67 9.42 9.28 2.59
C GLU A 67 7.97 9.38 2.09
N PRO A 68 7.13 10.30 2.60
CA PRO A 68 5.73 10.50 2.19
C PRO A 68 5.61 11.22 0.83
N LYS A 69 6.19 10.62 -0.22
CA LYS A 69 6.28 11.17 -1.57
C LYS A 69 5.78 10.18 -2.61
N PHE A 70 5.25 10.72 -3.69
CA PHE A 70 4.92 9.92 -4.87
C PHE A 70 6.16 9.25 -5.45
N ASN A 71 6.00 8.03 -5.97
CA ASN A 71 7.08 7.18 -6.48
C ASN A 71 8.12 6.77 -5.42
N LYS A 72 7.84 7.04 -4.14
CA LYS A 72 8.61 6.54 -3.00
C LYS A 72 7.75 5.57 -2.22
N THR A 73 6.95 6.06 -1.27
CA THR A 73 5.98 5.26 -0.52
C THR A 73 4.56 5.40 -1.04
N LEU A 74 4.25 6.47 -1.77
CA LEU A 74 2.92 6.70 -2.34
C LEU A 74 2.91 6.34 -3.82
N MET A 75 1.98 5.49 -4.23
CA MET A 75 1.72 5.26 -5.65
C MET A 75 0.95 6.42 -6.29
N ARG A 76 1.14 6.62 -7.60
CA ARG A 76 0.33 7.56 -8.37
C ARG A 76 -1.03 6.94 -8.67
N ILE A 77 -2.08 7.75 -8.54
CA ILE A 77 -3.44 7.31 -8.88
C ILE A 77 -3.65 7.21 -10.40
N ASN A 78 -2.96 8.04 -11.19
CA ASN A 78 -2.97 7.98 -12.66
C ASN A 78 -2.45 6.63 -13.17
N LYS A 79 -3.17 6.04 -14.13
CA LYS A 79 -2.66 4.91 -14.92
C LYS A 79 -1.75 5.42 -16.02
N ASP A 80 -0.77 4.61 -16.40
CA ASP A 80 0.02 4.89 -17.60
C ASP A 80 -0.84 4.51 -18.81
N MET A 81 -1.41 5.53 -19.44
CA MET A 81 -2.37 5.38 -20.54
C MET A 81 -1.73 4.90 -21.84
N ARG A 82 -0.39 4.88 -21.92
CA ARG A 82 0.30 4.27 -23.07
C ARG A 82 0.13 2.75 -23.09
N PHE A 83 -0.07 2.14 -21.91
CA PHE A 83 -0.18 0.69 -21.74
C PHE A 83 -1.56 0.25 -21.25
N THR A 84 -2.38 1.19 -20.76
CA THR A 84 -3.69 0.88 -20.18
C THR A 84 -4.81 1.37 -21.09
N LYS A 85 -5.78 0.50 -21.40
CA LYS A 85 -7.04 0.88 -22.05
C LYS A 85 -8.09 1.24 -21.00
N GLY A 86 -8.97 2.18 -21.31
CA GLY A 86 -10.11 2.57 -20.46
C GLY A 86 -9.80 3.69 -19.47
N ASP A 87 -10.27 3.54 -18.25
CA ASP A 87 -10.26 4.56 -17.20
C ASP A 87 -8.85 5.10 -16.85
N PRO A 88 -8.64 6.44 -16.85
CA PRO A 88 -7.34 7.06 -16.62
C PRO A 88 -6.83 7.02 -15.18
N TYR A 89 -7.68 6.74 -14.20
CA TYR A 89 -7.32 6.71 -12.79
C TYR A 89 -7.65 5.38 -12.14
N ARG A 90 -6.86 4.99 -11.15
CA ARG A 90 -7.20 3.90 -10.22
C ARG A 90 -8.30 4.38 -9.27
N ASN A 91 -9.27 3.52 -9.00
CA ASN A 91 -10.29 3.71 -7.96
C ASN A 91 -9.83 3.20 -6.58
N TYR A 92 -8.53 2.96 -6.44
CA TYR A 92 -7.85 2.58 -5.20
C TYR A 92 -6.54 3.34 -5.07
N PHE A 93 -5.99 3.38 -3.86
CA PHE A 93 -4.72 4.00 -3.54
C PHE A 93 -3.82 3.01 -2.79
N LEU A 94 -2.54 2.97 -3.16
CA LEU A 94 -1.57 2.09 -2.52
C LEU A 94 -0.46 2.92 -1.88
N ILE A 95 -0.18 2.58 -0.63
CA ILE A 95 1.01 2.99 0.11
C ILE A 95 1.87 1.74 0.25
N HIS A 96 3.18 1.86 0.04
CA HIS A 96 4.09 0.72 0.16
C HIS A 96 5.39 1.11 0.88
N PHE A 97 5.91 0.17 1.66
CA PHE A 97 7.12 0.29 2.47
C PHE A 97 8.05 -0.87 2.10
N GLY A 98 9.00 -0.60 1.22
CA GLY A 98 10.02 -1.55 0.78
C GLY A 98 11.36 -0.84 0.55
N LYS A 99 12.47 -1.57 0.55
CA LYS A 99 13.81 -1.00 0.41
C LYS A 99 14.02 -0.43 -1.00
N PHE A 100 13.67 -1.19 -2.03
CA PHE A 100 13.82 -0.82 -3.44
C PHE A 100 12.68 -1.39 -4.29
N LYS A 101 12.73 -1.17 -5.61
CA LYS A 101 11.72 -1.64 -6.55
C LYS A 101 11.76 -3.17 -6.65
N MET A 102 10.60 -3.83 -6.57
CA MET A 102 10.46 -5.29 -6.53
C MET A 102 10.98 -5.96 -5.25
N ASP A 103 11.26 -5.22 -4.18
CA ASP A 103 11.53 -5.85 -2.88
C ASP A 103 10.23 -6.43 -2.27
N SER A 104 10.35 -7.33 -1.29
CA SER A 104 9.23 -7.64 -0.41
C SER A 104 8.83 -6.36 0.36
N GLU A 105 7.54 -6.07 0.45
CA GLU A 105 7.08 -4.79 0.97
C GLU A 105 5.81 -4.93 1.82
N PHE A 106 5.71 -4.13 2.88
CA PHE A 106 4.44 -3.90 3.54
C PHE A 106 3.63 -2.92 2.70
N PHE A 107 2.34 -3.14 2.57
CA PHE A 107 1.48 -2.22 1.86
C PHE A 107 0.21 -1.89 2.64
N VAL A 108 -0.33 -0.72 2.34
CA VAL A 108 -1.68 -0.30 2.71
C VAL A 108 -2.45 -0.08 1.42
N TYR A 109 -3.54 -0.82 1.26
CA TYR A 109 -4.45 -0.72 0.15
C TYR A 109 -5.74 -0.04 0.60
N LEU A 110 -6.15 1.02 -0.09
CA LEU A 110 -7.36 1.76 0.19
C LEU A 110 -8.26 1.76 -1.04
N ASN A 111 -9.51 1.34 -0.91
CA ASN A 111 -10.55 1.57 -1.91
C ASN A 111 -11.76 2.26 -1.26
N LYS A 112 -12.86 2.44 -2.01
CA LYS A 112 -14.08 3.08 -1.50
C LYS A 112 -14.74 2.40 -0.29
N ASN A 113 -14.42 1.14 0.00
CA ASN A 113 -15.08 0.33 1.02
C ASN A 113 -14.15 -0.09 2.16
N ILE A 114 -12.87 -0.29 1.89
CA ILE A 114 -11.94 -0.95 2.82
C ILE A 114 -10.59 -0.26 2.89
N VAL A 115 -9.93 -0.47 4.02
CA VAL A 115 -8.48 -0.30 4.21
C VAL A 115 -7.92 -1.65 4.58
N GLU A 116 -6.97 -2.14 3.79
CA GLU A 116 -6.28 -3.40 4.01
C GLU A 116 -4.79 -3.15 4.23
N TYR A 117 -4.19 -3.96 5.09
CA TYR A 117 -2.76 -3.99 5.32
C TYR A 117 -2.25 -5.37 4.92
N GLY A 118 -1.13 -5.43 4.22
CA GLY A 118 -0.60 -6.70 3.76
C GLY A 118 0.90 -6.68 3.54
N LEU A 119 1.40 -7.85 3.17
CA LEU A 119 2.79 -8.08 2.81
C LEU A 119 2.82 -8.61 1.38
N PHE A 120 3.51 -7.91 0.50
CA PHE A 120 3.96 -8.47 -0.76
C PHE A 120 5.29 -9.19 -0.52
N ILE A 121 5.37 -10.42 -1.03
CA ILE A 121 6.54 -11.26 -0.92
C ILE A 121 7.13 -11.44 -2.32
N ASN A 122 8.37 -10.98 -2.52
CA ASN A 122 9.10 -11.33 -3.73
C ASN A 122 9.90 -12.62 -3.53
N ALA A 123 9.51 -13.69 -4.21
CA ALA A 123 10.20 -14.97 -4.22
C ALA A 123 11.20 -15.14 -5.38
N THR A 124 11.48 -14.07 -6.14
CA THR A 124 12.48 -14.11 -7.23
C THR A 124 13.88 -14.31 -6.66
N LYS A 125 14.70 -15.13 -7.33
CA LYS A 125 16.11 -15.33 -6.95
C LYS A 125 16.97 -14.19 -7.49
N GLY A 126 17.92 -13.71 -6.70
CA GLY A 126 18.90 -12.71 -7.10
C GLY A 126 19.76 -12.28 -5.92
N ASP A 127 20.92 -11.70 -6.21
CA ASP A 127 21.96 -11.39 -5.20
C ASP A 127 21.47 -10.46 -4.07
N ASP A 128 20.43 -9.66 -4.33
CA ASP A 128 19.80 -8.72 -3.38
C ASP A 128 18.39 -9.16 -2.91
N LEU A 129 17.93 -10.36 -3.31
CA LEU A 129 16.57 -10.86 -3.06
C LEU A 129 16.60 -12.03 -2.07
N TYR A 130 16.89 -11.69 -0.81
CA TYR A 130 17.13 -12.67 0.24
C TYR A 130 15.87 -13.38 0.75
N PHE A 131 14.66 -13.05 0.30
CA PHE A 131 13.46 -13.57 0.95
C PHE A 131 13.34 -15.10 0.87
N ALA A 132 13.65 -15.70 -0.29
CA ALA A 132 13.63 -17.15 -0.44
C ALA A 132 14.70 -17.84 0.44
N GLU A 133 15.87 -17.20 0.58
CA GLU A 133 16.94 -17.66 1.46
C GLU A 133 16.54 -17.52 2.93
N ASN A 134 16.01 -16.36 3.32
CA ASN A 134 15.55 -16.04 4.67
C ASN A 134 14.43 -16.96 5.12
N ILE A 135 13.48 -17.34 4.26
CA ILE A 135 12.46 -18.34 4.62
C ILE A 135 13.11 -19.65 5.07
N THR A 136 14.15 -20.07 4.35
CA THR A 136 14.85 -21.33 4.64
C THR A 136 15.71 -21.19 5.90
N SER A 137 16.44 -20.07 6.04
CA SER A 137 17.35 -19.82 7.14
C SER A 137 16.65 -19.49 8.47
N TYR A 138 15.45 -18.91 8.43
CA TYR A 138 14.71 -18.44 9.60
C TYR A 138 13.34 -19.12 9.75
N GLU A 139 13.17 -20.32 9.19
CA GLU A 139 11.89 -21.04 9.18
C GLU A 139 11.29 -21.19 10.60
N ASN A 140 12.13 -21.53 11.58
CA ASN A 140 11.69 -21.71 12.97
C ASN A 140 11.25 -20.38 13.61
N ASP A 141 12.02 -19.31 13.41
CA ASP A 141 11.68 -17.99 13.95
C ASP A 141 10.37 -17.47 13.34
N ILE A 142 10.18 -17.67 12.03
CA ILE A 142 8.94 -17.32 11.34
C ILE A 142 7.76 -18.10 11.92
N LYS A 143 7.89 -19.43 12.11
CA LYS A 143 6.85 -20.26 12.72
C LYS A 143 6.54 -19.83 14.15
N GLU A 144 7.55 -19.48 14.93
CA GLU A 144 7.39 -19.00 16.30
C GLU A 144 6.60 -17.68 16.32
N VAL A 145 6.98 -16.71 15.48
CA VAL A 145 6.28 -15.42 15.36
C VAL A 145 4.82 -15.62 14.94
N ILE A 146 4.57 -16.43 13.91
CA ILE A 146 3.21 -16.73 13.44
C ILE A 146 2.35 -17.31 14.56
N THR A 147 2.91 -18.27 15.31
CA THR A 147 2.21 -18.93 16.41
C THR A 147 1.97 -17.98 17.58
N LYS A 148 3.01 -17.27 18.02
CA LYS A 148 2.99 -16.33 19.14
C LYS A 148 1.93 -15.25 18.94
N TYR A 149 1.89 -14.66 17.75
CA TYR A 149 0.94 -13.59 17.44
C TYR A 149 -0.37 -14.10 16.82
N LYS A 150 -0.56 -15.42 16.72
CA LYS A 150 -1.76 -16.05 16.12
C LYS A 150 -2.07 -15.49 14.72
N ILE A 151 -1.01 -15.23 13.93
CA ILE A 151 -1.10 -14.66 12.57
C ILE A 151 -1.89 -15.61 11.65
N ASN A 152 -1.98 -16.89 11.99
CA ASN A 152 -2.68 -17.91 11.22
C ASN A 152 -4.22 -17.94 11.39
N LYS A 153 -4.84 -17.00 12.12
CA LYS A 153 -6.32 -17.00 12.35
C LYS A 153 -7.04 -15.69 12.00
N GLN A 154 -6.35 -14.70 11.44
CA GLN A 154 -6.92 -13.36 11.17
C GLN A 154 -6.51 -12.76 9.82
N PHE A 155 -5.92 -13.55 8.92
CA PHE A 155 -5.30 -13.04 7.69
C PHE A 155 -5.73 -13.88 6.48
N ALA A 156 -6.00 -13.22 5.35
CA ALA A 156 -6.31 -13.85 4.07
C ALA A 156 -5.08 -13.82 3.15
N LEU A 157 -4.76 -14.94 2.50
CA LEU A 157 -3.69 -15.03 1.49
C LEU A 157 -4.31 -14.94 0.09
N SER A 158 -3.89 -13.97 -0.72
CA SER A 158 -4.32 -13.84 -2.12
C SER A 158 -3.10 -13.88 -3.04
N GLU A 159 -3.21 -14.59 -4.17
CA GLU A 159 -2.19 -14.61 -5.20
C GLU A 159 -2.48 -13.47 -6.19
N ILE A 160 -1.61 -12.46 -6.26
CA ILE A 160 -1.73 -11.38 -7.24
C ILE A 160 -1.27 -11.91 -8.60
N LYS A 161 -2.18 -12.56 -9.35
CA LYS A 161 -2.01 -12.77 -10.79
C LYS A 161 -2.25 -11.45 -11.52
N LYS A 162 -1.80 -11.34 -12.78
CA LYS A 162 -1.85 -10.12 -13.61
C LYS A 162 -3.23 -9.44 -13.68
N GLU A 163 -4.30 -10.13 -13.30
CA GLU A 163 -5.57 -9.57 -12.90
C GLU A 163 -5.87 -10.04 -11.47
N SER A 164 -6.18 -9.10 -10.58
CA SER A 164 -6.43 -9.39 -9.17
C SER A 164 -7.77 -10.13 -9.02
N GLU A 165 -7.69 -11.45 -8.83
CA GLU A 165 -8.83 -12.26 -8.41
C GLU A 165 -8.80 -12.41 -6.89
N LYS A 166 -9.87 -11.96 -6.22
CA LYS A 166 -10.06 -12.16 -4.80
C LYS A 166 -10.43 -13.63 -4.57
N LEU A 167 -9.47 -14.44 -4.12
CA LEU A 167 -9.75 -15.78 -3.62
C LEU A 167 -10.39 -15.63 -2.24
N THR A 168 -11.71 -15.82 -2.15
CA THR A 168 -12.48 -15.70 -0.91
C THR A 168 -12.19 -16.84 0.08
N ASP A 169 -12.35 -16.49 1.36
CA ASP A 169 -12.47 -17.28 2.59
C ASP A 169 -12.56 -18.81 2.46
N VAL A 170 -11.45 -19.50 2.76
CA VAL A 170 -11.45 -20.73 3.55
C VAL A 170 -10.11 -20.81 4.28
N PHE A 171 -10.08 -20.56 5.59
CA PHE A 171 -9.36 -21.31 6.63
C PHE A 171 -9.85 -20.89 8.02
#